data_AF-A0A0R1WZJ0-F1
#
_entry.id   AF-A0A0R1WZJ0-F1
#
_cell.length_a   1.000
_cell.length_b   1.000
_cell.length_c   1.000
_cell.angle_alpha   90.00
_cell.angle_beta   90.00
_cell.angle_gamma   90.00
#
_symmetry.space_group_name_H-M   'P 1'
#
loop_
_entity.id
_entity.type
_entity.pdbx_description
1 polymer ?
#
loop_
_entity_poly.entity_id
_entity_poly.type
_entity_poly.pdbx_seq_one_letter_code
_entity_poly.pdbx_strand_id
1 'polypeptide(L)'
;MMTFVKNQWVAKRKERKGFTLLEMLLVVFIIAALLLLVLPGLIKQQTSVTEKTDEAFVTTVQNQVTVYASDNNGTFPENFDALKGGYLSTKQTEKANDKLKLDKKTGEVLLRTDSSSGNEQG
;
A
#
# COMPACT_ATOMS: atom_id res chain seq x y z
N MET A 1 2.73 -83.14 30.05
CA MET A 1 4.10 -82.67 29.77
C MET A 1 3.99 -81.50 28.81
N MET A 2 4.49 -80.33 29.21
CA MET A 2 4.25 -79.04 28.57
C MET A 2 5.44 -78.67 27.69
N THR A 3 5.22 -78.31 26.43
CA THR A 3 6.23 -77.59 25.65
C THR A 3 5.59 -76.41 24.93
N PHE A 4 6.01 -75.24 25.39
CA PHE A 4 5.71 -73.90 24.91
C PHE A 4 6.06 -73.73 23.42
N VAL A 5 5.10 -73.29 22.61
CA VAL A 5 5.38 -72.70 21.29
C VAL A 5 5.56 -71.20 21.47
N LYS A 6 6.82 -70.76 21.39
CA LYS A 6 7.25 -69.36 21.57
C LYS A 6 6.88 -68.54 20.33
N ASN A 7 6.04 -67.54 20.53
CA ASN A 7 5.66 -66.50 19.57
C ASN A 7 6.90 -65.75 19.05
N GLN A 8 7.20 -65.88 17.76
CA GLN A 8 8.25 -65.11 17.07
C GLN A 8 7.61 -64.20 16.02
N TRP A 9 7.00 -63.11 16.48
CA TRP A 9 6.61 -61.98 15.64
C TRP A 9 7.28 -60.71 16.16
N VAL A 10 8.57 -60.53 15.85
CA VAL A 10 9.24 -59.25 16.03
C VAL A 10 9.28 -58.55 14.67
N ALA A 11 8.27 -57.72 14.40
CA ALA A 11 8.26 -56.85 13.24
C ALA A 11 9.38 -55.82 13.37
N LYS A 12 10.35 -55.86 12.45
CA LYS A 12 11.47 -54.91 12.36
C LYS A 12 10.92 -53.52 12.04
N ARG A 13 10.78 -52.64 13.05
CA ARG A 13 10.36 -51.24 12.83
C ARG A 13 11.45 -50.53 12.00
N LYS A 14 11.08 -50.04 10.81
CA LYS A 14 11.94 -49.13 10.03
C LYS A 14 12.08 -47.83 10.80
N GLU A 15 13.31 -47.46 11.17
CA GLU A 15 13.57 -46.13 11.71
C GLU A 15 13.26 -45.10 10.63
N ARG A 16 12.24 -44.27 10.90
CA ARG A 16 11.95 -43.10 10.08
C ARG A 16 12.96 -42.05 10.51
N LYS A 17 13.85 -41.62 9.61
CA LYS A 17 14.65 -40.41 9.83
C LYS A 17 13.68 -39.25 9.95
N GLY A 18 13.51 -38.75 11.16
CA GLY A 18 12.61 -37.65 11.48
C GLY A 18 13.24 -36.31 11.11
N PHE A 19 12.37 -35.36 10.80
CA PHE A 19 12.69 -33.96 10.62
C PHE A 19 13.48 -33.44 11.83
N THR A 20 14.68 -32.90 11.62
CA THR A 20 15.49 -32.38 12.74
C THR A 20 15.09 -30.94 13.06
N LEU A 21 15.18 -30.53 14.34
CA LEU A 21 14.95 -29.13 14.72
C LEU A 21 15.90 -28.17 13.98
N LEU A 22 17.14 -28.65 13.71
CA LEU A 22 18.15 -27.91 12.96
C LEU A 22 17.66 -27.59 11.54
N GLU A 23 16.91 -28.50 10.92
CA GLU A 23 16.38 -28.31 9.57
C GLU A 23 15.27 -27.26 9.54
N MET A 24 14.37 -27.20 10.53
CA MET A 24 13.38 -26.09 10.60
C MET A 24 14.06 -24.77 10.95
N LEU A 25 15.09 -24.79 11.80
CA LEU A 25 15.83 -23.59 12.18
C LEU A 25 16.51 -22.94 10.96
N LEU A 26 17.18 -23.75 10.14
CA LEU A 26 17.85 -23.27 8.94
C LEU A 26 16.84 -22.73 7.91
N VAL A 27 15.67 -23.36 7.79
CA VAL A 27 14.59 -22.87 6.92
C VAL A 27 14.08 -21.50 7.36
N VAL A 28 13.76 -21.33 8.65
CA VAL A 28 13.31 -20.02 9.18
C VAL A 28 14.41 -18.97 9.06
N PHE A 29 15.68 -19.36 9.26
CA PHE A 29 16.83 -18.48 9.08
C PHE A 29 16.95 -17.96 7.63
N ILE A 30 16.83 -18.85 6.64
CA ILE A 30 16.88 -18.45 5.22
C ILE A 30 15.66 -17.58 4.87
N ILE A 31 14.46 -17.93 5.32
CA ILE A 31 13.24 -17.13 5.05
C ILE A 31 13.40 -15.71 5.64
N ALA A 32 13.92 -15.59 6.86
CA ALA A 32 14.19 -14.29 7.48
C ALA A 32 15.19 -13.45 6.68
N ALA A 33 16.27 -14.06 6.19
CA ALA A 33 17.26 -13.37 5.34
C ALA A 33 16.64 -12.91 4.00
N LEU A 34 15.80 -13.75 3.37
CA LEU A 34 15.11 -13.39 2.13
C LEU A 34 14.12 -12.24 2.35
N LEU A 35 13.38 -12.20 3.46
CA LEU A 35 12.47 -11.11 3.78
C LEU A 35 13.19 -9.76 3.91
N LEU A 36 14.39 -9.74 4.52
CA LEU A 36 15.20 -8.51 4.61
C LEU A 36 15.61 -7.96 3.23
N LEU A 37 15.78 -8.82 2.22
CA LEU A 37 16.08 -8.39 0.85
C LEU A 37 14.83 -7.89 0.10
N VAL A 38 13.66 -8.49 0.35
CA VAL A 38 12.41 -8.17 -0.36
C VAL A 38 11.71 -6.93 0.19
N LEU A 39 11.67 -6.77 1.52
CA LEU A 39 11.01 -5.65 2.21
C LEU A 39 11.43 -4.26 1.70
N PRO A 40 12.73 -3.91 1.54
CA PRO A 40 13.12 -2.57 1.07
C PRO A 40 12.64 -2.28 -0.35
N GLY A 41 12.51 -3.31 -1.20
CA GLY A 41 11.94 -3.17 -2.55
C GLY A 41 10.45 -2.83 -2.52
N LEU A 42 9.70 -3.47 -1.62
CA LEU A 42 8.25 -3.23 -1.46
C LEU A 42 7.95 -1.83 -0.91
N ILE A 43 8.72 -1.36 0.08
CA ILE A 43 8.52 -0.04 0.68
C ILE A 43 8.71 1.07 -0.36
N LYS A 44 9.76 0.99 -1.19
CA LYS A 44 10.01 1.96 -2.27
C LYS A 44 8.91 1.98 -3.33
N GLN A 45 8.28 0.83 -3.59
CA GLN A 45 7.16 0.76 -4.54
C GLN A 45 5.92 1.48 -3.99
N GLN A 46 5.64 1.39 -2.69
CA GLN A 46 4.51 2.06 -2.05
C GLN A 46 4.63 3.59 -2.07
N THR A 47 5.83 4.14 -1.87
CA THR A 47 6.05 5.60 -1.92
C THR A 47 5.85 6.14 -3.34
N SER A 48 6.43 5.50 -4.35
CA SER A 48 6.26 5.92 -5.75
C SER A 48 4.81 5.75 -6.25
N VAL A 49 4.07 4.77 -5.74
CA VAL A 49 2.63 4.64 -6.02
C VAL A 49 1.85 5.80 -5.41
N THR A 50 2.21 6.24 -4.21
CA THR A 50 1.54 7.36 -3.53
C THR A 50 1.76 8.68 -4.28
N GLU A 51 2.99 8.96 -4.71
CA GLU A 51 3.31 10.14 -5.52
C GLU A 51 2.55 10.16 -6.86
N LYS A 52 2.57 9.05 -7.61
CA LYS A 52 1.80 8.93 -8.86
C LYS A 52 0.30 9.07 -8.65
N THR A 53 -0.21 8.60 -7.51
CA THR A 53 -1.63 8.73 -7.15
C THR A 53 -1.99 10.19 -6.86
N ASP A 54 -1.12 10.92 -6.15
CA ASP A 54 -1.34 12.33 -5.85
C ASP A 54 -1.20 13.19 -7.11
N GLU A 55 -0.27 12.90 -8.02
CA GLU A 55 -0.16 13.55 -9.34
C GLU A 55 -1.43 13.32 -10.19
N ALA A 56 -1.87 12.06 -10.32
CA ALA A 56 -3.09 11.74 -11.05
C ALA A 56 -4.34 12.40 -10.42
N PHE A 57 -4.34 12.56 -9.09
CA PHE A 57 -5.41 13.26 -8.38
C PHE A 57 -5.40 14.77 -8.70
N VAL A 58 -4.24 15.42 -8.72
CA VAL A 58 -4.10 16.82 -9.17
C VAL A 58 -4.65 16.99 -10.59
N THR A 59 -4.22 16.15 -11.53
CA THR A 59 -4.72 16.21 -12.92
C THR A 59 -6.23 16.04 -12.99
N THR A 60 -6.78 15.11 -12.21
CA THR A 60 -8.23 14.88 -12.17
C THR A 60 -8.97 16.13 -11.66
N VAL A 61 -8.51 16.72 -10.56
CA VAL A 61 -9.13 17.92 -9.99
C VAL A 61 -8.95 19.13 -10.90
N GLN A 62 -7.79 19.28 -11.54
CA GLN A 62 -7.54 20.32 -12.54
C GLN A 62 -8.53 20.23 -13.70
N ASN A 63 -8.78 19.02 -14.21
CA ASN A 63 -9.77 18.82 -15.26
C ASN A 63 -11.16 19.27 -14.78
N GLN A 64 -11.55 18.96 -13.54
CA GLN A 64 -12.84 19.39 -13.00
C GLN A 64 -12.94 20.91 -12.84
N VAL A 65 -11.84 21.57 -12.46
CA VAL A 65 -11.75 23.05 -12.43
C VAL A 65 -11.91 23.65 -13.82
N THR A 66 -11.27 23.05 -14.83
CA THR A 66 -11.38 23.50 -16.22
C THR A 66 -12.80 23.29 -16.78
N VAL A 67 -13.46 22.19 -16.43
CA VAL A 67 -14.86 21.95 -16.82
C VAL A 67 -15.77 22.98 -16.15
N TYR A 68 -15.62 23.22 -14.84
CA TYR A 68 -16.36 24.28 -14.14
C TYR A 68 -16.17 25.65 -14.79
N ALA A 69 -14.93 26.01 -15.12
CA ALA A 69 -14.65 27.27 -15.80
C ALA A 69 -15.31 27.33 -17.18
N SER A 70 -15.35 26.23 -17.91
CA SER A 70 -16.03 26.15 -19.21
C SER A 70 -17.54 26.37 -19.08
N ASP A 71 -18.16 25.81 -18.04
CA ASP A 71 -19.60 25.94 -17.78
C ASP A 71 -19.95 27.35 -17.23
N ASN A 72 -19.02 28.01 -16.55
CA ASN A 72 -19.21 29.31 -15.89
C ASN A 72 -18.56 30.48 -16.63
N ASN A 73 -18.59 30.48 -17.97
CA ASN A 73 -18.11 31.58 -18.82
C ASN A 73 -16.64 31.98 -18.60
N GLY A 74 -15.77 31.02 -18.29
CA GLY A 74 -14.35 31.22 -18.00
C GLY A 74 -14.05 31.61 -16.55
N THR A 75 -15.05 31.60 -15.66
CA THR A 75 -14.87 31.93 -14.24
C THR A 75 -14.39 30.71 -13.47
N PHE A 76 -13.18 30.79 -12.91
CA PHE A 76 -12.64 29.73 -12.05
C PHE A 76 -13.36 29.65 -10.69
N PRO A 77 -13.43 28.46 -10.07
CA PRO A 77 -14.04 28.31 -8.75
C PRO A 77 -13.22 29.03 -7.67
N GLU A 78 -13.89 29.60 -6.66
CA GLU A 78 -13.19 30.31 -5.57
C GLU A 78 -12.55 29.36 -4.55
N ASN A 79 -13.07 28.13 -4.43
CA ASN A 79 -12.63 27.08 -3.53
C ASN A 79 -13.09 25.71 -4.08
N PHE A 80 -12.58 24.61 -3.49
CA PHE A 80 -13.00 23.27 -3.88
C PHE A 80 -14.46 22.97 -3.48
N ASP A 81 -15.05 23.73 -2.56
CA ASP A 81 -16.45 23.58 -2.17
C ASP A 81 -17.42 24.00 -3.29
N ALA A 82 -17.04 24.95 -4.14
CA ALA A 82 -17.80 25.33 -5.34
C ALA A 82 -17.91 24.18 -6.37
N LEU A 83 -17.01 23.19 -6.30
CA LEU A 83 -17.02 22.01 -7.16
C LEU A 83 -17.86 20.85 -6.58
N LYS A 84 -18.29 20.94 -5.32
CA LYS A 84 -18.95 19.86 -4.60
C LYS A 84 -20.31 19.53 -5.21
N GLY A 85 -20.55 18.25 -5.46
CA GLY A 85 -21.86 17.72 -5.89
C GLY A 85 -22.14 17.79 -7.39
N GLY A 86 -21.39 18.59 -8.15
CA GLY A 86 -21.46 18.64 -9.62
C GLY A 86 -20.19 18.13 -10.31
N TYR A 87 -19.02 18.48 -9.77
CA TYR A 87 -17.72 18.22 -10.40
C TYR A 87 -16.81 17.32 -9.54
N LEU A 88 -16.95 17.41 -8.22
CA LEU A 88 -16.26 16.55 -7.25
C LEU A 88 -17.26 15.92 -6.29
N SER A 89 -17.02 14.65 -5.93
CA SER A 89 -17.73 14.00 -4.81
C SER A 89 -17.31 14.63 -3.48
N THR A 90 -18.15 14.49 -2.44
CA THR A 90 -17.86 15.05 -1.10
C THR A 90 -16.50 14.59 -0.55
N LYS A 91 -16.17 13.31 -0.75
CA LYS A 91 -14.87 12.75 -0.34
C LYS A 91 -13.69 13.35 -1.11
N GLN A 92 -13.86 13.64 -2.40
CA GLN A 92 -12.83 14.25 -3.23
C GLN A 92 -12.63 15.73 -2.86
N THR A 93 -13.71 16.46 -2.57
CA THR A 93 -13.64 17.85 -2.09
C THR A 93 -12.90 17.95 -0.76
N GLU A 94 -13.20 17.06 0.19
CA GLU A 94 -12.49 17.01 1.49
C GLU A 94 -10.99 16.72 1.29
N LYS A 95 -10.66 15.70 0.48
CA LYS A 95 -9.27 15.36 0.17
C LYS A 95 -8.55 16.49 -0.58
N ALA A 96 -9.23 17.21 -1.48
CA ALA A 96 -8.68 18.35 -2.20
C ALA A 96 -8.45 19.54 -1.26
N ASN A 97 -9.38 19.82 -0.35
CA ASN A 97 -9.21 20.87 0.65
C ASN A 97 -8.02 20.62 1.59
N ASP A 98 -7.74 19.35 1.91
CA ASP A 98 -6.62 18.93 2.74
C ASP A 98 -5.27 18.99 2.01
N LYS A 99 -5.19 18.38 0.82
CA LYS A 99 -3.92 18.17 0.09
C LYS A 99 -3.61 19.17 -1.02
N LEU A 100 -4.57 19.97 -1.49
CA LEU A 100 -4.42 20.80 -2.69
C LEU A 100 -4.58 22.30 -2.38
N LYS A 101 -3.94 23.13 -3.20
CA LYS A 101 -4.11 24.58 -3.27
C LYS A 101 -4.67 24.91 -4.65
N LEU A 102 -5.66 25.80 -4.68
CA LEU A 102 -6.28 26.31 -5.90
C LEU A 102 -5.88 27.77 -6.09
N ASP A 103 -5.24 28.09 -7.20
CA ASP A 103 -5.00 29.48 -7.59
C ASP A 103 -6.23 30.04 -8.31
N LYS A 104 -6.85 31.05 -7.71
CA LYS A 104 -8.08 31.69 -8.20
C LYS A 104 -7.86 32.52 -9.48
N LYS A 105 -6.62 32.92 -9.78
CA LYS A 105 -6.30 33.79 -10.92
C LYS A 105 -5.97 32.98 -12.17
N THR A 106 -5.36 31.81 -12.01
CA THR A 106 -4.94 30.94 -13.12
C THR A 106 -5.81 29.70 -13.28
N GLY A 107 -6.57 29.32 -12.24
CA GLY A 107 -7.32 28.06 -12.20
C GLY A 107 -6.44 26.84 -11.99
N GLU A 108 -5.17 27.04 -11.60
CA GLU A 108 -4.20 25.96 -11.43
C GLU A 108 -4.35 25.29 -10.07
N VAL A 109 -4.35 23.95 -10.09
CA VAL A 109 -4.42 23.09 -8.92
C VAL A 109 -3.02 22.56 -8.63
N LEU A 110 -2.48 22.94 -7.48
CA LEU A 110 -1.16 22.52 -7.03
C LEU A 110 -1.27 21.71 -5.75
N LEU A 111 -0.33 20.79 -5.53
CA LEU A 111 -0.20 20.15 -4.23
C LEU A 111 0.12 21.21 -3.19
N ARG A 112 -0.56 21.16 -2.05
CA ARG A 112 -0.20 21.95 -0.89
C ARG A 112 1.16 21.44 -0.40
N THR A 113 2.22 22.15 -0.73
CA THR A 113 3.59 21.85 -0.27
C THR A 113 3.77 22.22 1.20
N ASP A 114 2.85 21.80 2.06
CA ASP A 114 2.97 21.96 3.50
C ASP A 114 2.98 20.54 4.10
N SER A 115 4.19 19.94 4.12
CA SER A 115 4.61 18.85 5.02
C SER A 115 3.96 17.46 4.85
N SER A 116 4.62 16.57 4.09
CA SER A 116 5.02 15.25 4.62
C SER A 116 6.16 14.65 3.78
N SER A 117 7.29 15.37 3.72
CA SER A 117 8.61 14.74 3.54
C SER A 117 9.58 15.47 4.45
N GLY A 118 9.34 15.32 5.75
CA GLY A 118 10.11 16.00 6.78
C GLY A 118 9.51 15.74 8.16
N ASN A 119 9.98 14.64 8.76
CA ASN A 119 10.16 14.41 10.20
C ASN A 119 9.03 13.67 10.93
N GLU A 120 9.26 12.39 11.24
CA GLU A 120 9.53 11.84 12.58
C GLU A 120 9.87 10.34 12.43
N GLN A 121 11.15 9.91 12.53
CA GLN A 121 12.02 9.73 13.71
C GLN A 121 11.98 8.27 14.22
N GLY A 122 13.16 7.61 14.26
CA GLY A 122 13.38 6.32 14.94
C GLY A 122 13.90 5.21 14.04
#